data_AF-A0A8T7EJE0-F1
#
_entry.id   AF-A0A8T7EJE0-F1
#
_cell.length_a   1.000
_cell.length_b   1.000
_cell.length_c   1.000
_cell.angle_alpha   90.00
_cell.angle_beta   90.00
_cell.angle_gamma   90.00
#
_symmetry.space_group_name_H-M   'P 1'
#
loop_
_entity.id
_entity.type
_entity.pdbx_description
1 polymer ?
#
loop_
_entity_poly.entity_id
_entity_poly.type
_entity_poly.pdbx_seq_one_letter_code
_entity_poly.pdbx_strand_id
1 'polypeptide(L)'
;MNLSLSTRQWVITGLVVVTALIHLGLGGWSNPLFIANGIGYLVLVLCLYFFPQLASQRSLIRWALMGYTAVTFILYFVFNWPDIWGPVGLLDKAVELVLIILLWLDRNDN
;
A
#
# COMPACT_ATOMS: atom_id res chain seq x y z
N MET A 1 10.58 23.56 -0.62
CA MET A 1 11.17 22.20 -0.71
C MET A 1 10.62 21.56 -1.98
N ASN A 2 11.42 21.43 -3.04
CA ASN A 2 10.98 20.79 -4.27
C ASN A 2 11.12 19.27 -4.08
N LEU A 3 10.00 18.57 -3.94
CA LEU A 3 9.97 17.11 -3.91
C LEU A 3 10.22 16.59 -5.33
N SER A 4 11.48 16.31 -5.69
CA SER A 4 11.81 15.69 -6.97
C SER A 4 11.65 14.17 -6.86
N LEU A 5 10.41 13.68 -6.92
CA LEU A 5 10.12 12.24 -6.96
C LEU A 5 10.33 11.69 -8.38
N SER A 6 10.86 10.48 -8.48
CA SER A 6 10.96 9.78 -9.78
C SER A 6 9.58 9.35 -10.27
N THR A 7 9.43 9.13 -11.58
CA THR A 7 8.17 8.62 -12.16
C THR A 7 7.70 7.34 -11.46
N ARG A 8 8.63 6.46 -11.08
CA ARG A 8 8.31 5.22 -10.35
C ARG A 8 7.74 5.49 -8.96
N GLN A 9 8.30 6.43 -8.22
CA GLN A 9 7.83 6.80 -6.88
C GLN A 9 6.42 7.41 -6.96
N TRP A 10 6.12 8.17 -8.01
CA TRP A 10 4.77 8.65 -8.28
C TRP A 10 3.80 7.50 -8.58
N VAL A 11 4.20 6.52 -9.38
CA VAL A 11 3.37 5.33 -9.66
C VAL A 11 3.11 4.54 -8.38
N ILE A 12 4.14 4.27 -7.58
CA ILE A 12 4.01 3.61 -6.26
C ILE A 12 3.03 4.38 -5.38
N THR A 13 3.19 5.71 -5.31
CA THR A 13 2.29 6.56 -4.52
C THR A 13 0.85 6.45 -5.00
N GLY A 14 0.62 6.48 -6.32
CA GLY A 14 -0.69 6.30 -6.91
C GLY A 14 -1.33 4.96 -6.56
N LEU A 15 -0.59 3.86 -6.67
CA LEU A 15 -1.08 2.52 -6.33
C LEU A 15 -1.45 2.43 -4.84
N VAL A 16 -0.60 2.94 -3.95
CA VAL A 16 -0.89 2.98 -2.50
C VAL A 16 -2.18 3.76 -2.22
N VAL A 17 -2.35 4.92 -2.85
CA VAL A 17 -3.55 5.74 -2.67
C VAL A 17 -4.80 4.99 -3.16
N VAL A 18 -4.73 4.33 -4.31
CA VAL A 18 -5.85 3.52 -4.83
C VAL A 18 -6.21 2.40 -3.83
N THR A 19 -5.24 1.61 -3.39
CA THR A 19 -5.46 0.54 -2.39
C THR A 19 -6.04 1.10 -1.09
N ALA A 20 -5.53 2.23 -0.60
CA ALA A 20 -6.05 2.88 0.60
C ALA A 20 -7.52 3.28 0.45
N LEU A 21 -7.89 3.89 -0.68
CA LEU A 21 -9.27 4.30 -0.95
C LEU A 21 -10.22 3.11 -1.06
N ILE A 22 -9.78 2.00 -1.66
CA ILE A 22 -10.57 0.76 -1.69
C ILE A 22 -10.83 0.25 -0.27
N HIS A 23 -9.81 0.21 0.59
CA HIS A 23 -9.97 -0.22 1.97
C HIS A 23 -10.91 0.70 2.77
N LEU A 24 -10.76 2.03 2.63
CA LEU A 24 -11.66 3.00 3.27
C LEU A 24 -13.10 2.84 2.77
N GLY A 25 -13.29 2.64 1.47
CA GLY A 25 -14.60 2.44 0.84
C GLY A 25 -15.28 1.14 1.28
N LEU A 26 -14.54 0.02 1.30
CA LEU A 26 -15.04 -1.28 1.76
C LEU A 26 -15.34 -1.29 3.27
N GLY A 27 -14.56 -0.55 4.07
CA GLY A 27 -14.75 -0.48 5.50
C GLY A 27 -15.97 0.33 5.93
N GLY A 28 -16.32 1.36 5.16
CA GLY A 28 -17.33 2.35 5.56
C GLY A 28 -17.07 2.87 6.97
N TRP A 29 -18.14 3.21 7.71
CA TRP A 29 -18.05 3.57 9.13
C TRP A 29 -18.17 2.37 10.08
N SER A 30 -18.51 1.19 9.56
CA SER A 30 -18.87 0.01 10.36
C SER A 30 -17.71 -0.96 10.57
N ASN A 31 -16.61 -0.84 9.82
CA ASN A 31 -15.46 -1.72 9.94
C ASN A 31 -14.16 -0.92 10.22
N PRO A 32 -13.85 -0.68 11.51
CA PRO A 32 -12.68 0.11 11.90
C PRO A 32 -11.35 -0.52 11.47
N LEU A 33 -11.30 -1.84 11.26
CA LEU A 33 -10.12 -2.55 10.77
C LEU A 33 -9.78 -2.18 9.32
N PHE A 34 -10.79 -2.01 8.47
CA PHE A 34 -10.59 -1.54 7.10
C PHE A 34 -10.24 -0.06 7.03
N ILE A 35 -10.83 0.76 7.91
CA ILE A 35 -10.46 2.18 8.04
C ILE A 35 -9.00 2.32 8.45
N ALA A 36 -8.60 1.61 9.50
CA ALA A 36 -7.22 1.57 9.96
C ALA A 36 -6.28 1.07 8.85
N ASN A 37 -6.74 0.11 8.03
CA ASN A 37 -5.96 -0.39 6.91
C ASN A 37 -5.62 0.71 5.90
N GLY A 38 -6.64 1.42 5.43
CA GLY A 38 -6.47 2.52 4.48
C GLY A 38 -5.62 3.66 5.04
N ILE A 39 -5.81 4.02 6.31
CA ILE A 39 -4.97 5.02 6.99
C ILE A 39 -3.50 4.55 7.07
N GLY A 40 -3.26 3.29 7.41
CA GLY A 40 -1.91 2.72 7.50
C GLY A 40 -1.14 2.85 6.18
N TYR A 41 -1.80 2.56 5.05
CA TYR A 41 -1.23 2.77 3.72
C TYR A 41 -0.83 4.23 3.46
N LEU A 42 -1.75 5.17 3.72
CA LEU A 42 -1.51 6.60 3.52
C LEU A 42 -0.36 7.11 4.40
N VAL A 43 -0.31 6.71 5.67
CA VAL A 43 0.76 7.10 6.59
C VAL A 43 2.10 6.57 6.10
N LEU A 44 2.18 5.30 5.72
CA LEU A 44 3.44 4.69 5.28
C LEU A 44 3.99 5.33 4.00
N VAL A 45 3.15 5.65 3.01
CA VAL A 45 3.63 6.31 1.78
C VAL A 45 4.03 7.76 2.02
N LEU A 46 3.32 8.48 2.89
CA LEU A 46 3.73 9.81 3.32
C LEU A 46 5.10 9.75 4.00
N CYS A 47 5.29 8.81 4.94
CA CYS A 47 6.57 8.58 5.62
C CYS A 47 7.70 8.23 4.63
N LEU A 48 7.40 7.43 3.61
CA LEU A 48 8.41 6.99 2.64
C LEU A 48 8.93 8.12 1.75
N TYR A 49 8.03 8.96 1.22
CA TYR A 49 8.41 9.93 0.17
C TYR A 49 8.29 11.40 0.57
N PHE A 50 7.42 11.74 1.51
CA PHE A 50 7.03 13.13 1.78
C PHE A 50 7.59 13.69 3.10
N PHE A 51 8.02 12.84 4.04
CA PHE A 51 8.65 13.28 5.30
C PHE A 51 10.19 13.20 5.24
N PRO A 52 10.89 14.33 4.99
CA PRO A 52 12.36 14.33 4.86
C PRO A 52 13.07 13.96 6.16
N GLN A 53 12.45 14.18 7.32
CA GLN A 53 13.00 13.81 8.63
C GLN A 53 13.19 12.29 8.76
N LEU A 54 12.45 11.50 7.99
CA LEU A 54 12.52 10.04 7.98
C LEU A 54 13.41 9.50 6.84
N ALA A 55 14.19 10.36 6.17
CA ALA A 55 15.03 9.98 5.03
C ALA A 55 15.97 8.80 5.36
N SER A 56 16.56 8.79 6.56
CA SER A 56 17.44 7.70 7.02
C SER A 56 16.71 6.37 7.25
N GLN A 57 15.39 6.42 7.43
CA GLN A 57 14.55 5.26 7.71
C GLN A 57 13.78 4.77 6.48
N ARG A 58 13.97 5.41 5.30
CA ARG A 58 13.24 5.08 4.07
C ARG A 58 13.33 3.60 3.69
N SER A 59 14.49 2.97 3.91
CA SER A 59 14.64 1.52 3.68
C SER A 59 13.69 0.71 4.56
N LEU A 60 13.67 1.01 5.87
CA LEU A 60 12.78 0.35 6.83
C LEU A 60 11.30 0.61 6.50
N ILE A 61 10.94 1.86 6.20
CA ILE A 61 9.55 2.23 5.87
C ILE A 61 9.09 1.54 4.59
N ARG A 62 9.97 1.42 3.58
CA ARG A 62 9.68 0.65 2.35
C ARG A 62 9.41 -0.81 2.66
N TRP A 63 10.25 -1.44 3.49
CA TRP A 63 10.02 -2.81 3.93
C TRP A 63 8.74 -2.96 4.74
N ALA A 64 8.42 -1.99 5.60
CA ALA A 64 7.17 -1.97 6.34
C ALA A 64 5.96 -1.88 5.40
N LEU A 65 5.98 -0.98 4.41
CA LEU A 65 4.93 -0.86 3.41
C LEU A 65 4.77 -2.13 2.58
N MET A 66 5.89 -2.74 2.15
CA MET A 66 5.87 -4.00 1.40
C MET A 66 5.31 -5.15 2.22
N GLY A 67 5.78 -5.31 3.47
CA GLY A 67 5.31 -6.36 4.38
C GLY A 67 3.85 -6.17 4.76
N TYR A 68 3.43 -4.93 5.01
CA TYR A 68 2.04 -4.57 5.25
C TYR A 68 1.14 -4.95 4.07
N THR A 69 1.56 -4.61 2.85
CA THR A 69 0.87 -4.99 1.60
C THR A 69 0.78 -6.50 1.43
N ALA A 70 1.86 -7.23 1.74
CA ALA A 70 1.84 -8.70 1.67
C ALA A 70 0.87 -9.32 2.69
N VAL A 71 0.77 -8.75 3.89
CA VAL A 71 -0.18 -9.20 4.91
C VAL A 71 -1.63 -8.96 4.46
N THR A 72 -1.98 -7.76 3.97
CA THR A 72 -3.34 -7.48 3.48
C THR A 72 -3.71 -8.36 2.28
N PHE A 73 -2.73 -8.63 1.41
CA PHE A 73 -2.90 -9.55 0.29
C PHE A 73 -3.26 -10.96 0.77
N ILE A 74 -2.51 -11.52 1.71
CA ILE A 74 -2.75 -12.87 2.24
C ILE A 74 -4.07 -12.94 3.02
N LEU A 75 -4.34 -11.95 3.87
CA LEU A 75 -5.54 -11.93 4.71
C LEU A 75 -6.84 -11.90 3.90
N TYR A 76 -6.83 -11.32 2.69
CA TYR A 76 -7.98 -11.39 1.79
C TYR A 76 -8.40 -12.85 1.53
N PHE A 77 -7.47 -13.71 1.12
CA PHE A 77 -7.77 -15.11 0.82
C PHE A 77 -8.15 -15.90 2.07
N VAL A 78 -7.56 -15.57 3.22
CA VAL A 78 -7.89 -16.22 4.50
C VAL A 78 -9.32 -15.89 4.93
N PHE A 79 -9.73 -14.62 4.87
CA PHE A 79 -11.04 -14.19 5.37
C PHE A 79 -12.18 -14.38 4.38
N ASN A 80 -11.91 -14.43 3.08
CA ASN A 80 -12.93 -14.64 2.05
C ASN A 80 -13.02 -16.09 1.60
N TRP A 81 -12.26 -17.02 2.19
CA TRP A 81 -12.35 -18.43 1.82
C TRP A 81 -13.73 -19.02 2.14
N PRO A 82 -14.36 -19.79 1.23
CA PRO A 82 -13.88 -20.18 -0.11
C PRO A 82 -14.26 -19.20 -1.24
N ASP A 83 -15.10 -18.21 -0.98
CA ASP A 83 -15.58 -17.24 -1.98
C ASP A 83 -14.62 -16.06 -2.18
N ILE A 84 -13.55 -16.31 -2.93
CA ILE A 84 -12.49 -15.34 -3.24
C ILE A 84 -12.73 -14.56 -4.54
N TRP A 85 -13.93 -14.67 -5.15
CA TRP A 85 -14.17 -14.18 -6.51
C TRP A 85 -14.79 -12.78 -6.56
N GLY A 86 -14.83 -12.07 -5.43
CA GLY A 86 -15.30 -10.70 -5.35
C GLY A 86 -14.50 -9.77 -6.28
N PRO A 87 -15.13 -9.11 -7.27
CA PRO A 87 -14.42 -8.40 -8.34
C PRO A 87 -13.56 -7.25 -7.81
N VAL A 88 -14.07 -6.49 -6.82
CA VAL A 88 -13.32 -5.40 -6.19
C VAL A 88 -12.13 -5.92 -5.38
N GLY A 89 -12.31 -7.03 -4.67
CA GLY A 89 -11.24 -7.65 -3.86
C GLY A 89 -10.09 -8.16 -4.73
N LEU A 90 -10.40 -8.87 -5.82
CA LEU A 90 -9.39 -9.35 -6.76
C LEU A 90 -8.68 -8.21 -7.49
N LEU A 91 -9.39 -7.14 -7.86
CA LEU A 91 -8.78 -5.95 -8.45
C LEU A 91 -7.78 -5.32 -7.47
N ASP A 92 -8.17 -5.15 -6.20
CA ASP A 92 -7.28 -4.64 -5.16
C ASP A 92 -6.05 -5.53 -4.97
N LYS A 93 -6.22 -6.87 -4.95
CA LYS A 93 -5.09 -7.80 -4.85
C LYS A 93 -4.14 -7.69 -6.05
N ALA A 94 -4.64 -7.46 -7.25
CA ALA A 94 -3.79 -7.22 -8.42
C ALA A 94 -2.97 -5.93 -8.27
N VAL A 95 -3.58 -4.85 -7.77
CA VAL A 95 -2.90 -3.58 -7.46
C VAL A 95 -1.82 -3.78 -6.39
N GLU A 96 -2.13 -4.48 -5.30
CA GLU A 96 -1.20 -4.80 -4.22
C GLU A 96 -0.01 -5.63 -4.71
N LEU A 97 -0.24 -6.60 -5.59
CA LEU A 97 0.83 -7.42 -6.17
C LEU A 97 1.79 -6.56 -7.02
N VAL A 98 1.25 -5.68 -7.87
CA VAL A 98 2.06 -4.73 -8.65
C VAL A 98 2.82 -3.79 -7.72
N LEU A 99 2.19 -3.31 -6.64
CA LEU A 99 2.82 -2.45 -5.65
C LEU A 99 4.02 -3.14 -4.98
N ILE A 100 3.89 -4.39 -4.55
CA ILE A 100 4.99 -5.17 -3.97
C ILE A 100 6.17 -5.26 -4.95
N ILE A 101 5.90 -5.58 -6.22
CA ILE A 101 6.92 -5.67 -7.27
C ILE A 101 7.62 -4.32 -7.46
N LEU A 102 6.87 -3.22 -7.55
CA LEU A 102 7.45 -1.90 -7.75
C LEU A 102 8.27 -1.42 -6.55
N LEU A 103 7.81 -1.71 -5.32
CA LEU A 103 8.58 -1.42 -4.10
C LEU A 103 9.91 -2.21 -4.07
N TRP A 104 9.89 -3.45 -4.55
CA TRP A 104 11.10 -4.26 -4.67
C TRP A 104 12.07 -3.69 -5.72
N LEU A 105 11.57 -3.27 -6.87
CA LEU A 105 12.39 -2.70 -7.93
C LEU A 105 12.92 -1.31 -7.57
N ASP A 106 12.13 -0.44 -6.94
CA ASP A 106 12.56 0.88 -6.46
C ASP A 106 13.70 0.81 -5.43
N ARG A 107 13.83 -0.32 -4.72
CA ARG A 107 14.97 -0.56 -3.81
C ARG A 107 16.28 -0.76 -4.56
N ASN A 108 16.26 -1.40 -5.73
CA ASN A 108 17.49 -1.79 -6.44
C ASN A 108 18.08 -0.64 -7.27
N ASP A 109 17.32 0.44 -7.46
CA ASP A 109 17.69 1.57 -8.30
C ASP A 109 18.19 2.78 -7.49
N ASN A 110 18.22 2.69 -6.15
CA ASN A 110 18.68 3.74 -5.22
C ASN A 110 19.70 3.18 -4.23
#